data_AF-A0A814D5L2-F1
#
_entry.id   AF-A0A814D5L2-F1
#
_cell.length_a   1.000
_cell.length_b   1.000
_cell.length_c   1.000
_cell.angle_alpha   90.00
_cell.angle_beta   90.00
_cell.angle_gamma   90.00
#
_symmetry.space_group_name_H-M   'P 1'
#
loop_
_entity.id
_entity.type
_entity.pdbx_description
1 polymer ?
#
loop_
_entity_poly.entity_id
_entity_poly.type
_entity_poly.pdbx_seq_one_letter_code
_entity_poly.pdbx_strand_id
1 'polypeptide(L)'
;IPLDKIVEQWEKILETKPGFLEENKNKKLTQFMDYFVNNYFEGRFPIELWNHFDTNGPRTNNNLEAYNRKLKAFMVSAHPNIYKSIEFFQVQETSAFVKYAHALDNKPPPPRNKLDVGKDNNLSIFKKQLVQNDISLESYIKYIMPLFKFRRNKNSENNPNDTDSSYGEENDDDEDGDESLEE
;
A
#
# COMPACT_ATOMS: atom_id res chain seq x y z
N ILE A 1 10.93 -6.61 7.74
CA ILE A 1 11.91 -7.03 8.78
C ILE A 1 13.25 -7.22 8.08
N PRO A 2 14.41 -6.88 8.68
CA PRO A 2 15.71 -7.22 8.10
C PRO A 2 15.75 -8.70 7.69
N LEU A 3 16.20 -9.02 6.47
CA LEU A 3 16.11 -10.38 5.90
C LEU A 3 16.80 -11.43 6.80
N ASP A 4 17.94 -11.06 7.37
CA ASP A 4 18.74 -11.84 8.32
C ASP A 4 17.99 -12.20 9.61
N LYS A 5 17.01 -11.38 10.01
CA LYS A 5 16.25 -11.58 11.26
C LYS A 5 14.93 -12.33 11.05
N ILE A 6 14.53 -12.62 9.80
CA ILE A 6 13.20 -13.20 9.51
C ILE A 6 13.05 -14.61 10.09
N VAL A 7 14.05 -15.47 9.93
CA VAL A 7 14.00 -16.85 10.43
C VAL A 7 13.95 -16.88 11.96
N GLU A 8 14.82 -16.12 12.63
CA GLU A 8 14.83 -15.97 14.09
C GLU A 8 13.47 -15.48 14.63
N GLN A 9 12.82 -14.55 13.93
CA GLN A 9 11.48 -14.10 14.33
C GLN A 9 10.40 -15.14 14.11
N TRP A 10 10.49 -15.91 13.03
CA TRP A 10 9.55 -16.99 12.79
C TRP A 10 9.61 -18.02 13.91
N GLU A 11 10.81 -18.42 14.34
CA GLU A 11 11.02 -19.32 15.48
C GLU A 11 10.43 -18.73 16.78
N LYS A 12 10.71 -17.46 17.08
CA LYS A 12 10.13 -16.77 18.26
C LYS A 12 8.60 -16.74 18.25
N ILE A 13 7.97 -16.59 17.09
CA ILE A 13 6.51 -16.61 16.96
C ILE A 13 5.97 -18.00 17.33
N LEU A 14 6.64 -19.06 16.87
CA LEU A 14 6.28 -20.43 17.21
C LEU A 14 6.46 -20.71 18.71
N GLU A 15 7.54 -20.22 19.31
CA GLU A 15 7.84 -20.38 20.75
C GLU A 15 6.86 -19.62 21.65
N THR A 16 6.50 -18.39 21.28
CA THR A 16 5.63 -17.52 22.12
C THR A 16 4.20 -18.06 22.23
N LYS A 17 3.76 -18.88 21.26
CA LYS A 17 2.42 -19.46 21.27
C LYS A 17 2.45 -20.95 20.88
N PRO A 18 2.91 -21.84 21.79
CA PRO A 18 3.05 -23.26 21.50
C PRO A 18 1.73 -23.96 21.12
N GLY A 19 0.58 -23.39 21.52
CA GLY A 19 -0.75 -23.88 21.12
C GLY A 19 -1.15 -23.60 19.66
N PHE A 20 -0.31 -22.96 18.84
CA PHE A 20 -0.55 -22.77 17.39
C PHE A 20 -0.46 -24.06 16.58
N LEU A 21 0.34 -25.02 17.06
CA LEU A 21 0.56 -26.33 16.42
C LEU A 21 -0.34 -27.43 17.00
N GLU A 22 -1.15 -27.11 18.02
CA GLU A 22 -2.19 -28.03 18.49
C GLU A 22 -3.36 -28.02 17.49
N GLU A 23 -3.37 -28.98 16.55
CA GLU A 23 -4.41 -29.17 15.51
C GLU A 23 -5.85 -29.09 16.06
N ASN A 24 -6.04 -29.44 17.33
CA ASN A 24 -7.35 -29.59 17.96
C ASN A 24 -8.00 -28.29 18.45
N LYS A 25 -7.27 -27.16 18.55
CA LYS A 25 -7.85 -25.90 19.07
C LYS A 25 -8.19 -24.87 18.00
N ASN A 26 -7.50 -24.86 16.84
CA ASN A 26 -7.73 -23.82 15.83
C ASN A 26 -7.37 -24.26 14.39
N LYS A 27 -8.15 -25.18 13.83
CA LYS A 27 -7.97 -25.72 12.46
C LYS A 27 -7.76 -24.65 11.38
N LYS A 28 -8.48 -23.52 11.42
CA LYS A 28 -8.33 -22.44 10.43
C LYS A 28 -6.97 -21.77 10.51
N LEU A 29 -6.46 -21.59 11.73
CA LEU A 29 -5.15 -20.99 11.96
C LEU A 29 -4.03 -21.93 11.50
N THR A 30 -4.13 -23.23 11.82
CA THR A 30 -3.18 -24.24 11.33
C THR A 30 -3.14 -24.26 9.81
N GLN A 31 -4.30 -24.32 9.14
CA GLN A 31 -4.39 -24.26 7.68
C GLN A 31 -3.75 -23.00 7.07
N PHE A 32 -3.94 -21.85 7.71
CA PHE A 32 -3.31 -20.60 7.29
C PHE A 32 -1.79 -20.65 7.44
N MET A 33 -1.28 -21.18 8.56
CA MET A 33 0.16 -21.29 8.80
C MET A 33 0.81 -22.26 7.81
N ASP A 34 0.20 -23.42 7.56
CA ASP A 34 0.67 -24.38 6.55
C ASP A 34 0.72 -23.74 5.17
N TYR A 35 -0.34 -23.01 4.80
CA TYR A 35 -0.36 -22.26 3.55
C TYR A 35 0.77 -21.22 3.48
N PHE A 36 0.97 -20.45 4.56
CA PHE A 36 1.99 -19.42 4.61
C PHE A 36 3.39 -20.02 4.47
N VAL A 37 3.72 -21.07 5.24
CA VAL A 37 5.02 -21.72 5.17
C VAL A 37 5.27 -22.29 3.77
N ASN A 38 4.32 -23.05 3.24
CA ASN A 38 4.44 -23.72 1.94
C ASN A 38 4.50 -22.77 0.74
N ASN A 39 4.05 -21.52 0.87
CA ASN A 39 3.99 -20.57 -0.26
C ASN A 39 4.95 -19.39 -0.11
N TYR A 40 5.09 -18.83 1.10
CA TYR A 40 5.78 -17.57 1.35
C TYR A 40 7.08 -17.70 2.15
N PHE A 41 7.26 -18.79 2.91
CA PHE A 41 8.46 -19.01 3.71
C PHE A 41 9.45 -19.96 3.01
N GLU A 42 8.98 -21.15 2.59
CA GLU A 42 9.79 -22.19 1.91
C GLU A 42 9.40 -22.35 0.43
N GLY A 43 8.37 -21.62 0.01
CA GLY A 43 7.59 -21.92 -1.19
C GLY A 43 7.94 -21.14 -2.44
N ARG A 44 6.90 -20.99 -3.28
CA ARG A 44 6.96 -20.34 -4.60
C ARG A 44 7.33 -18.86 -4.55
N PHE A 45 6.96 -18.15 -3.49
CA PHE A 45 7.15 -16.71 -3.39
C PHE A 45 8.33 -16.39 -2.46
N PRO A 46 9.46 -15.95 -3.01
CA PRO A 46 10.66 -15.69 -2.22
C PRO A 46 10.45 -14.54 -1.24
N ILE A 47 11.18 -14.55 -0.13
CA ILE A 47 11.04 -13.58 0.96
C ILE A 47 11.31 -12.15 0.48
N GLU A 48 12.27 -11.99 -0.42
CA GLU A 48 12.64 -10.72 -1.04
C GLU A 48 11.49 -10.10 -1.85
N LEU A 49 10.55 -10.93 -2.34
CA LEU A 49 9.41 -10.45 -3.13
C LEU A 49 8.38 -9.73 -2.25
N TRP A 50 8.12 -10.23 -1.05
CA TRP A 50 7.09 -9.69 -0.16
C TRP A 50 7.65 -8.84 0.99
N ASN A 51 8.93 -8.98 1.34
CA ASN A 51 9.56 -8.18 2.38
C ASN A 51 9.84 -6.77 1.89
N HIS A 52 9.17 -5.79 2.49
CA HIS A 52 9.34 -4.37 2.14
C HIS A 52 10.25 -3.62 3.11
N PHE A 53 11.17 -4.31 3.80
CA PHE A 53 12.06 -3.63 4.75
C PHE A 53 12.99 -2.66 4.04
N ASP A 54 13.68 -3.10 2.99
CA ASP A 54 14.71 -2.32 2.30
C ASP A 54 14.19 -1.47 1.13
N THR A 55 12.93 -1.66 0.77
CA THR A 55 12.30 -0.93 -0.33
C THR A 55 11.73 0.40 0.18
N ASN A 56 12.06 1.49 -0.49
CA ASN A 56 11.53 2.84 -0.22
C ASN A 56 10.46 3.27 -1.25
N GLY A 57 9.91 2.30 -1.99
CA GLY A 57 8.93 2.50 -3.04
C GLY A 57 7.49 2.29 -2.58
N PRO A 58 6.51 2.39 -3.50
CA PRO A 58 5.12 2.05 -3.18
C PRO A 58 5.02 0.57 -2.75
N ARG A 59 4.30 0.32 -1.65
CA ARG A 59 4.03 -1.03 -1.12
C ARG A 59 2.99 -1.80 -1.94
N THR A 60 2.14 -1.08 -2.65
CA THR A 60 1.03 -1.62 -3.43
C THR A 60 1.04 -1.00 -4.83
N ASN A 61 0.30 -1.62 -5.73
CA ASN A 61 0.07 -1.16 -7.10
C ASN A 61 -1.00 -0.03 -7.21
N ASN A 62 -1.41 0.59 -6.10
CA ASN A 62 -2.47 1.62 -6.08
C ASN A 62 -2.23 2.75 -7.10
N ASN A 63 -0.98 3.14 -7.32
CA ASN A 63 -0.63 4.17 -8.30
C ASN A 63 -0.98 3.74 -9.74
N LEU A 64 -0.75 2.47 -10.08
CA LEU A 64 -1.08 1.88 -11.38
C LEU A 64 -2.60 1.70 -11.52
N GLU A 65 -3.27 1.28 -10.44
CA GLU A 65 -4.73 1.16 -10.42
C GLU A 65 -5.41 2.52 -10.61
N ALA A 66 -4.95 3.56 -9.91
CA ALA A 66 -5.44 4.92 -10.07
C ALA A 66 -5.21 5.46 -11.48
N TYR A 67 -4.03 5.21 -12.06
CA TYR A 67 -3.75 5.56 -13.45
C TYR A 67 -4.71 4.86 -14.43
N ASN A 68 -4.86 3.54 -14.29
CA ASN A 68 -5.76 2.76 -15.14
C ASN A 68 -7.23 3.19 -14.99
N ARG A 69 -7.64 3.57 -13.77
CA ARG A 69 -8.97 4.13 -13.52
C ARG A 69 -9.18 5.45 -14.26
N LYS A 70 -8.22 6.38 -14.18
CA LYS A 70 -8.25 7.64 -14.91
C LYS A 70 -8.28 7.42 -16.43
N LEU A 71 -7.47 6.48 -16.93
CA LEU A 71 -7.46 6.11 -18.34
C LEU A 71 -8.83 5.56 -18.79
N LYS A 72 -9.44 4.66 -18.01
CA LYS A 72 -10.78 4.13 -18.29
C LYS A 72 -11.85 5.22 -18.29
N ALA A 73 -11.83 6.10 -17.29
CA ALA A 73 -12.75 7.23 -17.18
C ALA A 73 -12.67 8.15 -18.41
N PHE A 74 -11.46 8.40 -18.91
CA PHE A 74 -11.26 9.22 -20.09
C PHE A 74 -11.69 8.53 -21.40
N MET A 75 -11.37 7.24 -21.54
CA MET A 75 -11.57 6.54 -22.80
C MET A 75 -13.03 6.14 -23.06
N VAL A 76 -13.88 6.04 -22.01
CA VAL A 76 -15.36 5.78 -21.96
C VAL A 76 -15.86 4.53 -22.73
N SER A 77 -15.17 4.11 -23.78
CA SER A 77 -15.45 3.02 -24.71
C SER A 77 -14.25 2.08 -24.77
N ALA A 78 -14.50 0.81 -25.07
CA ALA A 78 -13.46 -0.18 -25.36
C ALA A 78 -12.64 0.18 -26.62
N HIS A 79 -13.25 0.93 -27.54
CA HIS A 79 -12.62 1.43 -28.76
C HIS A 79 -12.80 2.96 -28.83
N PRO A 80 -11.95 3.71 -28.12
CA PRO A 80 -12.00 5.16 -28.16
C PRO A 80 -11.58 5.66 -29.54
N ASN A 81 -12.12 6.80 -29.95
CA ASN A 81 -11.66 7.50 -31.13
C ASN A 81 -10.17 7.86 -30.95
N ILE A 82 -9.34 7.58 -31.95
CA ILE A 82 -7.89 7.84 -31.92
C ILE A 82 -7.55 9.29 -31.56
N TYR A 83 -8.36 10.27 -31.97
CA TYR A 83 -8.15 11.67 -31.62
C TYR A 83 -8.31 11.93 -30.12
N LYS A 84 -9.27 11.27 -29.46
CA LYS A 84 -9.43 11.35 -27.99
C LYS A 84 -8.23 10.69 -27.29
N SER A 85 -7.75 9.57 -27.81
CA SER A 85 -6.55 8.92 -27.27
C SER A 85 -5.33 9.83 -27.34
N ILE A 86 -5.14 10.52 -28.47
CA ILE A 86 -4.04 11.49 -28.65
C ILE A 86 -4.16 12.63 -27.64
N GLU A 87 -5.35 13.21 -27.48
CA GLU A 87 -5.61 14.30 -26.53
C GLU A 87 -5.26 13.88 -25.09
N PHE A 88 -5.67 12.68 -24.67
CA PHE A 88 -5.30 12.15 -23.36
C PHE A 88 -3.78 12.08 -23.17
N PHE A 89 -3.07 11.53 -24.16
CA PHE A 89 -1.61 11.37 -24.07
C PHE A 89 -0.89 12.72 -24.07
N GLN A 90 -1.38 13.72 -24.79
CA GLN A 90 -0.83 15.08 -24.75
C GLN A 90 -0.98 15.70 -23.35
N VAL A 91 -2.12 15.51 -22.69
CA VAL A 91 -2.34 15.96 -21.29
C VAL A 91 -1.39 15.24 -20.32
N GLN A 92 -1.21 13.92 -20.49
CA GLN A 92 -0.26 13.15 -19.67
C GLN A 92 1.19 13.59 -19.90
N GLU A 93 1.57 13.80 -21.16
CA GLU A 93 2.91 14.27 -21.54
C GLU A 93 3.21 15.63 -20.91
N THR A 94 2.27 16.57 -21.03
CA THR A 94 2.40 17.91 -20.44
C THR A 94 2.57 17.83 -18.93
N SER A 95 1.74 17.03 -18.26
CA SER A 95 1.83 16.80 -16.81
C SER A 95 3.17 16.18 -16.39
N ALA A 96 3.70 15.25 -17.19
CA ALA A 96 4.99 14.62 -16.94
C ALA A 96 6.15 15.60 -17.17
N PHE A 97 6.09 16.39 -18.23
CA PHE A 97 7.08 17.41 -18.57
C PHE A 97 7.18 18.47 -17.48
N VAL A 98 6.04 18.96 -16.99
CA VAL A 98 6.01 19.91 -15.86
C VAL A 98 6.71 19.32 -14.64
N LYS A 99 6.39 18.08 -14.24
CA LYS A 99 7.07 17.40 -13.12
C LYS A 99 8.57 17.27 -13.33
N TYR A 100 8.98 16.93 -14.55
CA TYR A 100 10.40 16.80 -14.91
C TYR A 100 11.13 18.15 -14.83
N ALA A 101 10.55 19.23 -15.37
CA ALA A 101 11.09 20.57 -15.29
C ALA A 101 11.21 21.05 -13.83
N HIS A 102 10.19 20.80 -13.00
CA HIS A 102 10.25 21.07 -11.56
C HIS A 102 11.42 20.34 -10.88
N ALA A 103 11.65 19.07 -11.23
CA ALA A 103 12.75 18.29 -10.67
C ALA A 103 14.13 18.85 -11.10
N LEU A 104 14.28 19.29 -12.35
CA LEU A 104 15.50 19.95 -12.83
C LEU A 104 15.78 21.27 -12.09
N ASP A 105 14.74 22.03 -11.80
CA ASP A 105 14.81 23.28 -11.03
C ASP A 105 15.01 23.05 -9.52
N ASN A 106 15.14 21.80 -9.05
CA ASN A 106 15.13 21.43 -7.63
C ASN A 106 13.93 21.97 -6.84
N LYS A 107 12.79 22.19 -7.52
CA LYS A 107 11.56 22.62 -6.86
C LYS A 107 11.02 21.44 -6.04
N PRO A 108 10.52 21.69 -4.82
CA PRO A 108 9.99 20.63 -4.00
C PRO A 108 8.75 20.02 -4.67
N PRO A 109 8.52 18.69 -4.51
CA PRO A 109 7.30 18.07 -4.98
C PRO A 109 6.07 18.69 -4.30
N PRO A 110 4.88 18.53 -4.89
CA PRO A 110 3.63 18.97 -4.26
C PRO A 110 3.52 18.47 -2.82
N PRO A 111 3.03 19.32 -1.89
CA PRO A 111 2.96 18.94 -0.48
C PRO A 111 2.01 17.76 -0.31
N ARG A 112 2.50 16.71 0.36
CA ARG A 112 1.69 15.56 0.77
C ARG A 112 0.96 15.87 2.08
N ASN A 113 -0.09 15.12 2.38
CA ASN A 113 -0.78 15.21 3.67
C ASN A 113 0.22 15.08 4.84
N LYS A 114 0.20 16.05 5.76
CA LYS A 114 1.12 16.13 6.90
C LYS A 114 1.15 14.85 7.74
N LEU A 115 0.00 14.19 7.89
CA LEU A 115 -0.09 12.94 8.65
C LEU A 115 0.70 11.80 7.99
N ASP A 116 0.64 11.69 6.67
CA ASP A 116 1.32 10.62 5.94
C ASP A 116 2.82 10.88 5.86
N VAL A 117 3.23 12.14 5.69
CA VAL A 117 4.63 12.55 5.82
C VAL A 117 5.16 12.22 7.23
N GLY A 118 4.37 12.50 8.27
CA GLY A 118 4.72 12.16 9.65
C GLY A 118 4.91 10.65 9.87
N LYS A 119 4.01 9.82 9.31
CA LYS A 119 4.15 8.35 9.37
C LYS A 119 5.41 7.86 8.66
N ASP A 120 5.70 8.37 7.46
CA ASP A 120 6.89 7.98 6.70
C ASP A 120 8.18 8.38 7.43
N ASN A 121 8.19 9.58 8.04
CA ASN A 121 9.30 10.04 8.85
C ASN A 121 9.51 9.15 10.09
N ASN A 122 8.45 8.85 10.83
CA ASN A 122 8.52 7.96 11.99
C ASN A 122 9.03 6.57 11.59
N LEU A 123 8.52 6.01 10.49
CA LEU A 123 8.96 4.72 9.97
C LEU A 123 10.45 4.74 9.61
N SER A 124 10.92 5.81 8.95
CA SER A 124 12.32 6.02 8.60
C SER A 124 13.21 6.11 9.85
N ILE A 125 12.78 6.86 10.88
CA ILE A 125 13.49 6.99 12.16
C ILE A 125 13.62 5.62 12.84
N PHE A 126 12.51 4.90 13.02
CA PHE A 126 12.53 3.58 13.66
C PHE A 126 13.36 2.57 12.87
N LYS A 127 13.33 2.63 11.52
CA LYS A 127 14.16 1.77 10.68
C LYS A 127 15.65 2.04 10.91
N LYS A 128 16.07 3.31 10.97
CA LYS A 128 17.46 3.68 11.26
C LYS A 128 17.90 3.21 12.64
N GLN A 129 17.08 3.42 13.66
CA GLN A 129 17.36 2.95 15.02
C GLN A 129 17.52 1.43 15.08
N LEU A 130 16.70 0.67 14.35
CA LEU A 130 16.83 -0.79 14.28
C LEU A 130 18.14 -1.22 13.61
N VAL A 131 18.53 -0.55 12.52
CA VAL A 131 19.79 -0.84 11.79
C VAL A 131 21.01 -0.47 12.65
N GLN A 132 20.91 0.60 13.43
CA GLN A 132 21.94 1.02 14.38
C GLN A 132 21.97 0.17 15.67
N ASN A 133 21.05 -0.79 15.81
CA ASN A 133 20.85 -1.61 17.02
C ASN A 133 20.52 -0.79 18.29
N ASP A 134 19.98 0.42 18.15
CA ASP A 134 19.51 1.25 19.27
C ASP A 134 18.21 0.71 19.88
N ILE A 135 17.42 -0.01 19.08
CA ILE A 135 16.17 -0.65 19.49
C ILE A 135 16.18 -2.12 19.09
N SER A 136 15.50 -2.95 19.89
CA SER A 136 15.24 -4.34 19.53
C SER A 136 14.21 -4.43 18.40
N LEU A 137 14.19 -5.55 17.68
CA LEU A 137 13.20 -5.80 16.65
C LEU A 137 11.76 -5.86 17.19
N GLU A 138 11.58 -6.37 18.42
CA GLU A 138 10.28 -6.38 19.09
C GLU A 138 9.78 -4.96 19.37
N SER A 139 10.66 -4.09 19.89
CA SER A 139 10.36 -2.67 20.10
C SER A 139 10.05 -1.98 18.78
N TYR A 140 10.84 -2.26 17.73
CA TYR A 140 10.58 -1.74 16.38
C TYR A 140 9.18 -2.11 15.89
N ILE A 141 8.80 -3.40 15.93
CA ILE A 141 7.48 -3.87 15.51
C ILE A 141 6.37 -3.16 16.30
N LYS A 142 6.54 -3.05 17.62
CA LYS A 142 5.60 -2.37 18.51
C LYS A 142 5.42 -0.89 18.15
N TYR A 143 6.48 -0.19 17.74
CA TYR A 143 6.42 1.23 17.37
C TYR A 143 5.84 1.46 15.97
N ILE A 144 6.10 0.57 15.02
CA ILE A 144 5.59 0.73 13.65
C ILE A 144 4.13 0.30 13.51
N MET A 145 3.66 -0.67 14.30
CA MET A 145 2.32 -1.25 14.13
C MET A 145 1.18 -0.21 14.24
N PRO A 146 1.22 0.79 15.14
CA PRO A 146 0.23 1.87 15.17
C PRO A 146 0.23 2.79 13.95
N LEU A 147 1.34 2.86 13.19
CA LEU A 147 1.43 3.65 11.95
C LEU A 147 0.55 3.04 10.84
N PHE A 148 0.38 1.72 10.87
CA PHE A 148 -0.47 0.96 9.96
C PHE A 148 -1.86 0.77 10.59
N LYS A 149 -2.68 1.84 10.55
CA LYS A 149 -4.09 1.71 10.92
C LYS A 149 -4.81 0.90 9.84
N PHE A 150 -5.16 -0.33 10.16
CA PHE A 150 -6.17 -1.07 9.39
C PHE A 150 -7.53 -0.39 9.64
N ARG A 151 -8.08 0.27 8.63
CA ARG A 151 -9.45 0.80 8.69
C ARG A 151 -10.35 -0.42 8.93
N ARG A 152 -10.91 -0.57 10.13
CA ARG A 152 -12.06 -1.48 10.30
C ARG A 152 -13.22 -0.82 9.59
N ASN A 153 -13.68 -1.40 8.48
CA ASN A 153 -14.97 -1.03 7.92
C ASN A 153 -16.02 -1.28 9.01
N LYS A 154 -16.78 -0.23 9.34
CA LYS A 154 -17.84 -0.27 10.35
C LYS A 154 -19.13 -0.96 9.85
N ASN A 155 -19.12 -1.55 8.65
CA ASN A 155 -20.33 -1.97 7.94
C ASN A 155 -20.52 -3.50 7.84
N SER A 156 -20.08 -4.30 8.83
CA SER A 156 -20.37 -5.75 8.82
C SER A 156 -21.28 -6.24 9.96
N GLU A 157 -21.87 -5.34 10.73
CA GLU A 157 -22.95 -5.70 11.66
C GLU A 157 -24.27 -5.24 11.04
N ASN A 158 -25.03 -6.22 10.54
CA ASN A 158 -26.42 -6.15 10.04
C ASN A 158 -26.63 -6.18 8.52
N ASN A 159 -26.35 -7.32 7.85
CA ASN A 159 -27.31 -7.90 6.89
C ASN A 159 -26.97 -9.37 6.55
N PRO A 160 -27.89 -10.35 6.64
CA PRO A 160 -27.59 -11.76 6.35
C PRO A 160 -27.60 -12.15 4.85
N ASN A 161 -27.76 -11.22 3.90
CA ASN A 161 -28.10 -11.54 2.51
C ASN A 161 -27.35 -10.73 1.44
N ASP A 162 -26.04 -10.48 1.57
CA ASP A 162 -25.27 -9.88 0.48
C ASP A 162 -24.37 -10.91 -0.21
N THR A 163 -24.87 -11.39 -1.35
CA THR A 163 -24.06 -11.98 -2.41
C THR A 163 -23.06 -10.95 -2.93
N ASP A 164 -21.82 -11.41 -3.03
CA ASP A 164 -20.63 -10.76 -3.58
C ASP A 164 -20.91 -9.83 -4.78
N SER A 165 -20.70 -8.54 -4.56
CA SER A 165 -20.57 -7.53 -5.63
C SER A 165 -19.65 -6.41 -5.13
N SER A 166 -18.35 -6.64 -5.24
CA SER A 166 -17.31 -5.65 -4.99
C SER A 166 -17.21 -4.65 -6.15
N TYR A 167 -17.93 -3.53 -6.04
CA TYR A 167 -17.55 -2.24 -6.66
C TYR A 167 -17.99 -1.13 -5.69
N GLY A 168 -17.02 -0.53 -5.00
CA GLY A 168 -17.26 0.68 -4.21
C GLY A 168 -17.17 1.91 -5.10
N GLU A 169 -18.30 2.59 -5.29
CA GLU A 169 -18.33 3.97 -5.76
C GLU A 169 -17.77 4.87 -4.65
N GLU A 170 -16.64 5.52 -4.93
CA GLU A 170 -16.18 6.68 -4.16
C GLU A 170 -16.57 7.92 -4.98
N ASN A 171 -17.54 8.68 -4.46
CA ASN A 171 -17.88 10.01 -4.95
C ASN A 171 -16.79 10.98 -4.48
N ASP A 172 -16.05 11.54 -5.43
CA ASP A 172 -15.21 12.72 -5.22
C ASP A 172 -15.96 13.91 -5.82
N ASP A 173 -16.67 14.66 -4.96
CA ASP A 173 -17.19 15.99 -5.28
C ASP A 173 -16.03 16.99 -5.19
N ASP A 174 -15.32 17.19 -6.30
CA ASP A 174 -14.47 18.37 -6.50
C ASP A 174 -15.29 19.41 -7.27
N GLU A 175 -15.89 20.36 -6.53
CA GLU A 175 -16.43 21.61 -7.08
C GLU A 175 -15.25 22.50 -7.53
N ASP A 176 -14.97 22.49 -8.83
CA ASP A 176 -14.09 23.48 -9.46
C ASP A 176 -14.80 24.86 -9.44
N GLY A 177 -14.24 25.78 -8.67
CA GLY A 177 -14.61 27.20 -8.68
C GLY A 177 -14.12 27.87 -9.96
N ASP A 178 -15.06 28.18 -10.84
CA ASP A 178 -14.88 28.99 -12.05
C ASP A 178 -14.61 30.45 -11.66
N GLU A 179 -13.37 30.91 -11.81
CA GLU A 179 -13.01 32.34 -11.70
C GLU A 179 -12.92 32.91 -13.12
N SER A 180 -14.06 33.39 -13.61
CA SER A 180 -14.20 34.13 -14.86
C SER A 180 -13.37 35.42 -14.82
N LEU A 181 -12.37 35.51 -15.69
CA LEU A 181 -11.72 36.76 -16.07
C LEU A 181 -12.61 37.47 -17.11
N GLU A 182 -13.30 38.53 -16.69
CA GLU A 182 -13.91 39.50 -17.61
C GLU A 182 -12.84 40.52 -18.08
N GLU A 183 -12.83 40.77 -19.39
CA GLU A 183 -12.13 41.87 -20.09
C GLU A 183 -12.68 43.25 -19.72
#